data_AF-A0AAV2GYR7-F1
#
_entry.id   AF-A0AAV2GYR7-F1
#
_cell.length_a   1.000
_cell.length_b   1.000
_cell.length_c   1.000
_cell.angle_alpha   90.00
_cell.angle_beta   90.00
_cell.angle_gamma   90.00
#
_symmetry.space_group_name_H-M   'P 1'
#
loop_
_entity.id
_entity.type
_entity.pdbx_description
1 polymer ?
#
loop_
_entity_poly.entity_id
_entity_poly.type
_entity_poly.pdbx_seq_one_letter_code
_entity_poly.pdbx_strand_id
1 'polypeptide(L)'
;YVSKDIPDSSDDTWIPLEWTQNYRTRAYVEVGRFEEARQLIDEMLYKTGGQNITTMANSAVLYFVEGNVEKAEEVVKQLKKLSSLISFKYLKADALCEQAYFYYEFSSAEKNIAGIELLNCALKFTIRYKHEAVLMLGILHRRCLHW
;
A
#
# COMPACT_ATOMS: atom_id res chain seq x y z
N TYR A 1 23.50 6.90 -0.42
CA TYR A 1 22.94 7.70 0.69
C TYR A 1 21.44 7.75 0.48
N VAL A 2 20.70 6.87 1.16
CA VAL A 2 19.23 6.92 1.16
C VAL A 2 18.85 8.09 2.05
N SER A 3 18.10 9.05 1.49
CA SER A 3 17.53 10.18 2.21
C SER A 3 16.91 9.73 3.54
N LYS A 4 17.25 10.39 4.65
CA LYS A 4 16.59 10.21 5.96
C LYS A 4 15.17 10.81 5.98
N ASP A 5 14.83 11.58 4.96
CA ASP A 5 13.53 12.20 4.82
C ASP A 5 12.66 11.26 4.01
N ILE A 6 11.71 10.63 4.70
CA ILE A 6 10.62 9.89 4.06
C ILE A 6 9.79 10.93 3.32
N PRO A 7 9.59 10.79 1.99
CA PRO A 7 8.96 11.81 1.18
C PRO A 7 7.64 12.27 1.79
N ASP A 8 7.53 13.58 2.04
CA ASP A 8 6.23 14.18 2.33
C ASP A 8 5.47 14.26 1.01
N SER A 9 4.75 13.19 0.68
CA SER A 9 3.82 13.10 -0.45
C SER A 9 2.64 14.09 -0.39
N SER A 10 2.74 15.17 0.38
CA SER A 10 1.71 16.20 0.56
C SER A 10 1.39 16.97 -0.72
N ASP A 11 2.28 16.95 -1.71
CA ASP A 11 2.10 17.64 -2.99
C ASP A 11 1.17 16.88 -3.95
N ASP A 12 0.98 15.58 -3.75
CA ASP A 12 0.10 14.75 -4.56
C ASP A 12 -1.33 14.71 -3.99
N THR A 13 -2.00 15.86 -4.04
CA THR A 13 -3.41 16.00 -3.60
C THR A 13 -4.40 15.07 -4.32
N TRP A 14 -3.98 14.46 -5.43
CA TRP A 14 -4.75 13.50 -6.22
C TRP A 14 -4.56 12.04 -5.78
N ILE A 15 -3.56 11.74 -4.94
CA ILE A 15 -3.33 10.40 -4.40
C ILE A 15 -4.15 10.23 -3.11
N PRO A 16 -4.87 9.10 -2.94
CA PRO A 16 -5.55 8.81 -1.70
C PRO A 16 -4.61 8.79 -0.49
N LEU A 17 -5.03 9.44 0.60
CA LEU A 17 -4.24 9.51 1.84
C LEU A 17 -3.83 8.12 2.32
N GLU A 18 -4.71 7.12 2.18
CA GLU A 18 -4.43 5.74 2.58
C GLU A 18 -3.19 5.15 1.90
N TRP A 19 -2.98 5.46 0.62
CA TRP A 19 -1.86 4.93 -0.16
C TRP A 19 -0.55 5.53 0.33
N THR A 20 -0.55 6.85 0.56
CA THR A 20 0.60 7.57 1.10
C THR A 20 0.95 7.13 2.52
N GLN A 21 -0.05 6.95 3.40
CA GLN A 21 0.15 6.51 4.76
C GLN A 21 0.68 5.07 4.82
N ASN A 22 0.14 4.15 4.02
CA ASN A 22 0.66 2.77 3.96
C ASN A 22 2.08 2.67 3.38
N TYR A 23 2.42 3.52 2.41
CA TYR A 23 3.80 3.68 1.94
C TYR A 23 4.73 4.19 3.06
N ARG A 24 4.33 5.25 3.78
CA ARG A 24 5.11 5.82 4.89
C ARG A 24 5.32 4.82 6.02
N THR A 25 4.27 4.08 6.39
CA THR A 25 4.36 3.00 7.37
C THR A 25 5.46 2.01 6.99
N ARG A 26 5.48 1.57 5.72
CA ARG A 26 6.51 0.65 5.23
C ARG A 26 7.91 1.26 5.32
N ALA A 27 8.07 2.52 4.89
CA ALA A 27 9.33 3.23 4.97
C ALA A 27 9.81 3.38 6.44
N TYR A 28 8.92 3.72 7.37
CA TYR A 28 9.23 3.80 8.80
C TYR A 28 9.73 2.46 9.36
N VAL A 29 9.07 1.36 8.99
CA VAL A 29 9.52 0.00 9.38
C VAL A 29 10.94 -0.27 8.87
N GLU A 30 11.23 0.06 7.62
CA GLU A 30 12.54 -0.19 6.99
C GLU A 30 13.68 0.62 7.63
N VAL A 31 13.40 1.82 8.12
CA VAL A 31 14.39 2.67 8.81
C VAL A 31 14.40 2.49 10.33
N GLY A 32 13.63 1.55 10.88
CA GLY A 32 13.58 1.24 12.31
C GLY A 32 12.76 2.21 13.17
N ARG A 33 11.94 3.07 12.57
CA ARG A 33 11.06 4.03 13.25
C ARG A 33 9.73 3.37 13.63
N PHE A 34 9.79 2.34 14.47
CA PHE A 34 8.66 1.44 14.76
C PHE A 34 7.46 2.11 15.43
N GLU A 35 7.70 3.06 16.33
CA GLU A 35 6.62 3.75 17.03
C GLU A 35 5.76 4.59 16.08
N GLU A 36 6.39 5.27 15.12
CA GLU A 36 5.68 6.06 14.11
C GLU A 36 4.97 5.18 13.09
N ALA A 37 5.57 4.05 12.72
CA ALA A 37 4.89 3.03 11.92
C ALA A 37 3.62 2.52 12.64
N ARG A 38 3.71 2.27 13.96
CA ARG A 38 2.59 1.79 14.76
C ARG A 38 1.46 2.81 14.83
N GLN A 39 1.77 4.07 15.09
CA GLN A 39 0.78 5.15 15.15
C GLN A 39 0.01 5.27 13.83
N LEU A 40 0.70 5.22 12.69
CA LEU A 40 0.05 5.24 11.37
C LEU A 40 -0.80 4.00 11.12
N ILE A 41 -0.34 2.81 11.53
CA ILE A 41 -1.11 1.56 11.40
C ILE A 41 -2.42 1.65 12.20
N ASP A 42 -2.34 2.10 13.45
CA ASP A 42 -3.50 2.15 14.34
C ASP A 42 -4.53 3.17 13.84
N GLU A 43 -4.09 4.35 13.38
CA GLU A 43 -4.94 5.36 12.76
C GLU A 43 -5.65 4.81 11.52
N MET A 44 -4.92 4.11 10.65
CA MET A 44 -5.42 3.55 9.41
C MET A 44 -6.41 2.41 9.63
N LEU A 45 -6.12 1.50 10.56
CA LEU A 45 -7.04 0.43 10.92
C LEU A 45 -8.33 0.99 11.54
N TYR A 46 -8.22 2.01 12.39
CA TYR A 46 -9.39 2.68 12.94
C TYR A 46 -10.27 3.30 11.85
N LYS A 47 -9.68 4.07 10.93
CA LYS A 47 -10.41 4.72 9.82
C LYS A 47 -11.07 3.72 8.86
N THR A 48 -10.43 2.58 8.63
CA THR A 48 -10.89 1.58 7.65
C THR A 48 -11.73 0.46 8.28
N GLY A 49 -12.07 0.57 9.57
CA GLY A 49 -12.83 -0.45 10.29
C GLY A 49 -12.09 -1.79 10.38
N GLY A 50 -10.76 -1.77 10.33
CA GLY A 50 -9.90 -2.95 10.43
C GLY A 50 -9.90 -3.85 9.18
N GLN A 51 -10.26 -3.33 8.01
CA GLN A 51 -10.38 -4.13 6.78
C GLN A 51 -9.39 -3.74 5.67
N ASN A 52 -8.53 -2.73 5.86
CA ASN A 52 -7.50 -2.41 4.87
C ASN A 52 -6.40 -3.50 4.86
N ILE A 53 -6.36 -4.25 3.76
CA ILE A 53 -5.45 -5.39 3.58
C ILE A 53 -3.98 -4.96 3.68
N THR A 54 -3.59 -3.86 3.06
CA THR A 54 -2.20 -3.37 3.06
C THR A 54 -1.78 -2.93 4.46
N THR A 55 -2.64 -2.21 5.18
CA THR A 55 -2.37 -1.79 6.57
C THR A 55 -2.20 -3.00 7.49
N MET A 56 -3.06 -4.03 7.34
CA MET A 56 -2.91 -5.28 8.09
C MET A 56 -1.61 -6.00 7.73
N ALA A 57 -1.24 -6.05 6.45
CA ALA A 57 0.03 -6.66 6.04
C ALA A 57 1.24 -5.92 6.63
N ASN A 58 1.22 -4.58 6.62
CA ASN A 58 2.23 -3.74 7.26
C ASN A 58 2.29 -3.98 8.77
N SER A 59 1.15 -4.14 9.44
CA SER A 59 1.08 -4.49 10.87
C SER A 59 1.71 -5.85 11.16
N ALA A 60 1.45 -6.87 10.34
CA ALA A 60 2.08 -8.19 10.48
C ALA A 60 3.61 -8.11 10.33
N VAL A 61 4.10 -7.34 9.36
CA VAL A 61 5.54 -7.11 9.18
C VAL A 61 6.14 -6.39 10.39
N LEU A 62 5.49 -5.32 10.88
CA LEU A 62 5.96 -4.57 12.04
C LEU A 62 6.10 -5.49 13.26
N TYR A 63 5.07 -6.28 13.58
CA TYR A 63 5.15 -7.23 14.68
C TYR A 63 6.28 -8.25 14.50
N PHE A 64 6.49 -8.74 13.28
CA PHE A 64 7.56 -9.68 13.00
C PHE A 64 8.95 -9.07 13.22
N VAL A 65 9.20 -7.86 12.74
CA VAL A 65 10.52 -7.20 12.89
C VAL A 65 10.80 -6.81 14.34
N GLU A 66 9.77 -6.57 15.15
CA GLU A 66 9.89 -6.35 16.60
C GLU A 66 10.07 -7.65 17.40
N GLY A 67 10.08 -8.81 16.72
CA GLY A 67 10.21 -10.13 17.34
C GLY A 67 8.91 -10.67 17.95
N ASN A 68 7.77 -9.98 17.76
CA ASN A 68 6.46 -10.43 18.22
C ASN A 68 5.79 -11.34 17.17
N VAL A 69 6.36 -12.53 17.00
CA VAL A 69 5.92 -13.50 15.98
C VAL A 69 4.47 -13.94 16.20
N GLU A 70 4.04 -14.12 17.45
CA GLU A 70 2.69 -14.55 17.80
C GLU A 70 1.62 -13.56 17.28
N LYS A 71 1.82 -12.25 17.50
CA LYS A 71 0.92 -11.23 16.98
C LYS A 71 0.97 -11.14 15.46
N ALA A 72 2.15 -11.27 14.85
CA ALA A 72 2.27 -11.28 13.40
C ALA A 72 1.43 -12.43 12.78
N GLU A 73 1.48 -13.62 13.38
CA GLU A 73 0.67 -14.76 12.95
C GLU A 73 -0.83 -14.53 13.15
N GLU A 74 -1.24 -13.89 14.24
CA GLU A 74 -2.64 -13.53 14.47
C GLU A 74 -3.17 -12.63 13.36
N VAL A 75 -2.42 -11.58 13.00
CA VAL A 75 -2.79 -10.67 11.90
C VAL A 75 -2.87 -11.43 10.57
N VAL A 76 -1.92 -12.33 10.29
CA VAL A 76 -1.97 -13.19 9.08
C VAL A 76 -3.21 -14.09 9.08
N LYS A 77 -3.62 -14.63 10.22
CA LYS A 77 -4.87 -15.41 10.34
C LYS A 77 -6.10 -14.53 10.05
N GLN A 78 -6.11 -13.28 10.50
CA GLN A 78 -7.20 -12.33 10.20
C GLN A 78 -7.25 -11.99 8.70
N LEU A 79 -6.12 -11.75 8.05
CA LEU A 79 -6.03 -11.56 6.59
C LEU A 79 -6.57 -12.77 5.82
N LYS A 80 -6.25 -13.99 6.26
CA LYS A 80 -6.82 -15.22 5.67
C LYS A 80 -8.35 -15.28 5.84
N LYS A 81 -8.90 -14.85 6.97
CA LYS A 81 -10.35 -14.77 7.17
C LYS A 81 -10.99 -13.76 6.20
N LEU A 82 -10.38 -12.60 5.97
CA LEU A 82 -10.88 -11.64 4.98
C LEU A 82 -10.97 -12.24 3.57
N SER A 83 -10.08 -13.17 3.21
CA SER A 83 -10.11 -13.83 1.91
C SER A 83 -11.38 -14.65 1.62
N SER A 84 -12.14 -14.99 2.67
CA SER A 84 -13.42 -15.69 2.56
C SER A 84 -14.62 -14.76 2.37
N LEU A 85 -14.45 -13.44 2.50
CA LEU A 85 -15.54 -12.49 2.34
C LEU A 85 -15.92 -12.30 0.86
N ILE A 86 -17.21 -12.10 0.60
CA ILE A 86 -17.70 -11.75 -0.75
C ILE A 86 -17.09 -10.43 -1.23
N SER A 87 -16.82 -9.51 -0.30
CA SER A 87 -16.18 -8.23 -0.57
C SER A 87 -14.68 -8.32 -0.85
N PHE A 88 -14.05 -9.49 -0.68
CA PHE A 88 -12.60 -9.64 -0.75
C PHE A 88 -12.02 -9.19 -2.09
N LYS A 89 -12.73 -9.41 -3.22
CA LYS A 89 -12.28 -8.96 -4.54
C LYS A 89 -12.12 -7.43 -4.62
N TYR A 90 -12.95 -6.67 -3.90
CA TYR A 90 -12.86 -5.21 -3.85
C TYR A 90 -11.72 -4.76 -2.93
N LEU A 91 -11.63 -5.35 -1.74
CA LEU A 91 -10.51 -5.10 -0.81
C LEU A 91 -9.16 -5.42 -1.44
N LYS A 92 -9.09 -6.52 -2.19
CA LYS A 92 -7.90 -6.91 -2.96
C LYS A 92 -7.58 -5.91 -4.06
N ALA A 93 -8.59 -5.40 -4.77
CA ALA A 93 -8.37 -4.40 -5.81
C ALA A 93 -7.80 -3.09 -5.23
N ASP A 94 -8.29 -2.64 -4.08
CA ASP A 94 -7.76 -1.44 -3.42
C ASP A 94 -6.31 -1.65 -2.96
N ALA A 95 -5.98 -2.83 -2.41
CA ALA A 95 -4.61 -3.20 -2.06
C ALA A 95 -3.67 -3.25 -3.28
N LEU A 96 -4.16 -3.70 -4.44
CA LEU A 96 -3.39 -3.69 -5.69
C LEU A 96 -3.09 -2.27 -6.16
N CYS A 97 -4.03 -1.32 -6.00
CA CYS A 97 -3.77 0.09 -6.31
C CYS A 97 -2.71 0.68 -5.38
N GLU A 98 -2.79 0.40 -4.08
CA GLU A 98 -1.78 0.82 -3.09
C GLU A 98 -0.39 0.25 -3.41
N GLN A 99 -0.32 -1.01 -3.83
CA GLN A 99 0.93 -1.64 -4.24
C GLN A 99 1.48 -1.05 -5.55
N ALA A 100 0.61 -0.68 -6.48
CA ALA A 100 1.02 0.03 -7.69
C ALA A 100 1.60 1.41 -7.36
N TYR A 101 1.02 2.13 -6.39
CA TYR A 101 1.58 3.38 -5.87
C TYR A 101 2.98 3.19 -5.28
N PHE A 102 3.20 2.13 -4.50
CA PHE A 102 4.54 1.79 -4.01
C PHE A 102 5.53 1.69 -5.17
N TYR A 103 5.21 0.95 -6.24
CA TYR A 103 6.12 0.85 -7.39
C TYR A 103 6.31 2.13 -8.18
N TYR A 104 5.28 2.98 -8.25
CA TYR A 104 5.37 4.32 -8.83
C TYR A 104 6.44 5.18 -8.15
N GLU A 105 6.57 5.12 -6.82
CA GLU A 105 7.57 5.89 -6.06
C GLU A 105 9.02 5.48 -6.40
N PHE A 106 9.28 4.18 -6.57
CA PHE A 106 10.65 3.69 -6.82
C PHE A 106 11.16 3.86 -8.26
N SER A 107 10.33 4.35 -9.19
CA SER A 107 10.66 4.88 -10.54
C SER A 107 11.55 4.07 -11.51
N SER A 108 11.92 2.82 -11.24
CA SER A 108 12.62 1.97 -12.22
C SER A 108 11.66 1.40 -13.28
N ALA A 109 12.14 1.18 -14.52
CA ALA A 109 11.34 0.61 -15.60
C ALA A 109 10.62 -0.71 -15.22
N GLU A 110 11.33 -1.64 -14.57
CA GLU A 110 10.76 -2.91 -14.11
C GLU A 110 9.60 -2.71 -13.13
N LYS A 111 9.77 -1.82 -12.14
CA LYS A 111 8.71 -1.48 -11.17
C LYS A 111 7.54 -0.76 -11.83
N ASN A 112 7.79 0.11 -12.82
CA ASN A 112 6.72 0.76 -13.56
C ASN A 112 5.86 -0.26 -14.32
N ILE A 113 6.47 -1.28 -14.94
CA ILE A 113 5.75 -2.38 -15.60
C ILE A 113 4.90 -3.15 -14.59
N ALA A 114 5.47 -3.52 -13.45
CA ALA A 114 4.73 -4.20 -12.38
C ALA A 114 3.55 -3.34 -11.89
N GLY A 115 3.73 -2.03 -11.72
CA GLY A 115 2.66 -1.09 -11.37
C GLY A 115 1.53 -1.06 -12.39
N ILE A 116 1.86 -1.07 -13.70
CA ILE A 116 0.89 -1.12 -14.80
C ILE A 116 0.07 -2.43 -14.73
N GLU A 117 0.72 -3.57 -14.52
CA GLU A 117 0.05 -4.87 -14.41
C GLU A 117 -0.93 -4.91 -13.22
N LEU A 118 -0.50 -4.39 -12.07
CA LEU A 118 -1.32 -4.30 -10.87
C LEU A 118 -2.57 -3.43 -11.10
N LEU A 119 -2.41 -2.24 -11.71
CA LEU A 119 -3.54 -1.35 -12.01
C LEU A 119 -4.52 -1.96 -13.02
N ASN A 120 -4.01 -2.61 -14.07
CA ASN A 120 -4.86 -3.33 -15.03
C ASN A 120 -5.66 -4.46 -14.38
N CYS A 121 -5.10 -5.11 -13.35
CA CYS A 121 -5.83 -6.09 -12.56
C CYS A 121 -6.86 -5.42 -11.63
N ALA A 122 -6.49 -4.35 -10.95
CA ALA A 122 -7.33 -3.65 -9.98
C ALA A 122 -8.56 -3.00 -10.64
N LEU A 123 -8.40 -2.36 -11.80
CA LEU A 123 -9.44 -1.62 -12.53
C LEU A 123 -10.63 -2.49 -12.98
N LYS A 124 -10.48 -3.81 -12.99
CA LYS A 124 -11.59 -4.75 -13.25
C LYS A 124 -12.60 -4.80 -12.11
N PHE A 125 -12.20 -4.41 -10.91
CA PHE A 125 -12.96 -4.62 -9.68
C PHE A 125 -13.07 -3.38 -8.81
N THR A 126 -12.12 -2.43 -8.84
CA THR A 126 -12.19 -1.21 -8.03
C THR A 126 -13.17 -0.20 -8.63
N ILE A 127 -14.03 0.34 -7.76
CA ILE A 127 -14.92 1.48 -8.06
C ILE A 127 -14.43 2.71 -7.31
N ARG A 128 -13.90 2.52 -6.08
CA ARG A 128 -13.53 3.58 -5.14
C ARG A 128 -12.41 4.47 -5.67
N TYR A 129 -11.36 3.87 -6.24
CA TYR A 129 -10.16 4.58 -6.68
C TYR A 129 -9.99 4.56 -8.21
N LYS A 130 -11.10 4.45 -8.94
CA LYS A 130 -11.06 4.21 -10.38
C LYS A 130 -10.37 5.36 -11.13
N HIS A 131 -10.64 6.61 -10.76
CA HIS A 131 -10.10 7.78 -11.46
C HIS A 131 -8.60 7.93 -11.19
N GLU A 132 -8.19 7.76 -9.94
CA GLU A 132 -6.82 7.81 -9.45
C GLU A 132 -5.99 6.68 -10.06
N ALA A 133 -6.53 5.46 -10.11
CA ALA A 133 -5.90 4.31 -10.74
C ALA A 133 -5.71 4.52 -12.26
N VAL A 134 -6.68 5.11 -12.96
CA VAL A 134 -6.54 5.44 -14.39
C VAL A 134 -5.50 6.53 -14.61
N LEU A 135 -5.48 7.56 -13.78
CA LEU A 135 -4.48 8.64 -13.86
C LEU A 135 -3.06 8.08 -13.65
N MET A 136 -2.87 7.29 -12.59
CA MET A 136 -1.60 6.63 -12.31
C MET A 136 -1.15 5.72 -13.44
N LEU A 137 -2.08 4.95 -14.02
CA LEU A 137 -1.81 4.09 -15.17
C LEU A 137 -1.29 4.91 -16.36
N GLY A 138 -1.91 6.06 -16.65
CA GLY A 138 -1.45 6.99 -17.69
C GLY A 138 -0.05 7.53 -17.43
N ILE A 139 0.26 7.90 -16.19
CA ILE A 139 1.58 8.40 -15.79
C ILE A 139 2.65 7.30 -15.95
N LEU A 140 2.37 6.08 -15.49
CA LEU A 140 3.30 4.95 -15.60
C LEU A 140 3.55 4.57 -17.06
N HIS A 141 2.51 4.55 -17.91
CA HIS A 141 2.69 4.34 -19.35
C HIS A 141 3.57 5.41 -19.99
N ARG A 142 3.33 6.69 -19.68
CA ARG A 142 4.18 7.79 -20.17
C ARG A 142 5.63 7.61 -19.73
N ARG A 143 5.87 7.26 -18.46
CA ARG A 143 7.24 7.01 -17.96
C ARG A 143 7.91 5.91 -18.77
N CYS A 144 7.23 4.79 -19.05
CA CYS A 144 7.77 3.68 -19.84
C CYS A 144 8.15 4.06 -21.29
N LEU A 145 7.47 5.05 -21.90
CA LEU A 145 7.76 5.50 -23.27
C LEU A 145 8.95 6.47 -23.38
N HIS A 146 9.46 6.97 -22.25
CA HIS A 146 10.57 7.92 -22.21
C HIS A 146 11.89 7.29 -21.71
N TRP A 147 11.97 5.96 -21.61
CA TRP A 147 13.20 5.19 -21.32
C TRP A 147 13.84 4.65 -22.60
#